data_AF-A0A7X1J8V1-F1
#
_entry.id   AF-A0A7X1J8V1-F1
#
_cell.length_a   1.000
_cell.length_b   1.000
_cell.length_c   1.000
_cell.angle_alpha   90.00
_cell.angle_beta   90.00
_cell.angle_gamma   90.00
#
_symmetry.space_group_name_H-M   'P 1'
#
loop_
_entity.id
_entity.type
_entity.pdbx_description
1 polymer ?
#
loop_
_entity_poly.entity_id
_entity_poly.type
_entity_poly.pdbx_seq_one_letter_code
_entity_poly.pdbx_strand_id
1 'polypeptide(L)'
;MARSIWTGVITFGLASLPVGLYTATEDHTVHFHQLQRGTADRIRNRRVNERTGREVPSEDIVKGYELAEGEYIVVEPDELDRIAPGRSQTIDITDFVELADIEPVYFARTYYVAPRGKEHTKVYELLRAALEDSDKAGIATFVMRGKQYLTALRTGGDHLFHRCGIPWWLRSSARAAM
;
A
#
# COMPACT_ATOMS: atom_id res chain seq x y z
N MET A 1 -15.70 -16.14 0.32
CA MET A 1 -14.51 -15.99 -0.55
C MET A 1 -13.73 -14.78 -0.08
N ALA A 2 -12.41 -14.90 0.09
CA ALA A 2 -11.57 -13.77 0.48
C ALA A 2 -11.69 -12.65 -0.56
N ARG A 3 -12.01 -11.43 -0.12
CA ARG A 3 -12.12 -10.26 -1.00
C ARG A 3 -10.71 -9.70 -1.22
N SER A 4 -10.31 -9.49 -2.48
CA SER A 4 -9.05 -8.81 -2.75
C SER A 4 -9.12 -7.36 -2.28
N ILE A 5 -8.06 -6.90 -1.60
CA ILE A 5 -7.93 -5.52 -1.15
C ILE A 5 -7.38 -4.60 -2.23
N TRP A 6 -6.72 -5.19 -3.23
CA TRP A 6 -6.11 -4.52 -4.36
C TRP A 6 -6.01 -5.52 -5.51
N THR A 7 -6.14 -5.02 -6.73
CA THR A 7 -5.96 -5.82 -7.96
C THR A 7 -5.07 -5.02 -8.89
N GLY A 8 -4.18 -5.72 -9.57
CA GLY A 8 -3.33 -5.14 -10.58
C GLY A 8 -2.52 -6.19 -11.31
N VAL A 9 -1.37 -5.78 -11.83
CA VAL A 9 -0.49 -6.60 -12.65
C VAL A 9 0.92 -6.55 -12.06
N ILE A 10 1.55 -7.71 -11.88
CA ILE A 10 2.99 -7.78 -11.60
C ILE A 10 3.72 -7.67 -12.94
N THR A 11 4.66 -6.75 -13.05
CA THR A 11 5.54 -6.58 -14.21
C THR A 11 6.99 -6.82 -13.81
N PHE A 12 7.72 -7.55 -14.66
CA PHE A 12 9.17 -7.68 -14.55
C PHE A 12 9.75 -7.90 -15.95
N GLY A 13 10.60 -6.99 -16.40
CA GLY A 13 11.11 -6.98 -17.78
C GLY A 13 9.97 -6.94 -18.80
N LEU A 14 9.72 -8.07 -19.48
CA LEU A 14 8.68 -8.22 -20.51
C LEU A 14 7.47 -9.06 -20.05
N ALA A 15 7.52 -9.63 -18.85
CA ALA A 15 6.45 -10.46 -18.31
C ALA A 15 5.41 -9.60 -17.59
N SER A 16 4.14 -9.91 -17.80
CA SER A 16 2.99 -9.28 -17.13
C SER A 16 2.07 -10.35 -16.57
N LEU A 17 1.77 -10.28 -15.27
CA LEU A 17 0.96 -11.26 -14.56
C LEU A 17 -0.18 -10.58 -13.78
N PRO A 18 -1.44 -10.72 -14.19
CA PRO A 18 -2.57 -10.20 -13.42
C PRO A 18 -2.75 -10.91 -12.08
N VAL A 19 -2.78 -10.15 -10.99
CA VAL A 19 -2.87 -10.66 -9.61
C VAL A 19 -3.84 -9.87 -8.73
N GLY A 20 -4.30 -10.52 -7.67
CA GLY A 20 -4.96 -9.89 -6.53
C GLY A 20 -4.08 -9.94 -5.28
N LEU A 21 -4.15 -8.89 -4.47
CA LEU A 21 -3.60 -8.89 -3.11
C LEU A 21 -4.72 -9.18 -2.09
N TYR A 22 -4.41 -10.04 -1.14
CA TYR A 22 -5.29 -10.46 -0.06
C TYR A 22 -4.58 -10.26 1.27
N THR A 23 -5.27 -9.75 2.29
CA THR A 23 -4.65 -9.53 3.59
C THR A 23 -4.26 -10.87 4.21
N ALA A 24 -2.99 -11.02 4.60
CA ALA A 24 -2.51 -12.24 5.24
C ALA A 24 -2.77 -12.29 6.75
N THR A 25 -3.11 -11.14 7.33
CA THR A 25 -3.32 -10.93 8.77
C THR A 25 -4.67 -10.29 9.01
N GLU A 26 -5.45 -10.80 9.94
CA GLU A 26 -6.66 -10.11 10.40
C GLU A 26 -6.34 -9.27 11.65
N ASP A 27 -6.84 -8.05 11.65
CA ASP A 27 -6.82 -7.20 12.83
C ASP A 27 -8.08 -7.49 13.64
N HIS A 28 -7.92 -7.98 14.87
CA HIS A 28 -9.02 -8.31 15.78
C HIS A 28 -9.41 -7.14 16.69
N THR A 29 -9.03 -5.91 16.34
CA THR A 29 -9.39 -4.72 17.12
C THR A 29 -10.91 -4.53 17.13
N VAL A 30 -11.48 -4.52 18.34
CA VAL A 30 -12.91 -4.22 18.54
C VAL A 30 -13.11 -2.71 18.41
N HIS A 31 -13.89 -2.29 17.41
CA HIS A 31 -14.27 -0.89 17.23
C HIS A 31 -15.58 -0.59 17.96
N PHE A 32 -15.55 0.35 18.90
CA PHE A 32 -16.74 0.82 19.60
C PHE A 32 -17.38 2.01 18.87
N HIS A 33 -18.71 2.05 18.85
CA HIS A 33 -19.44 3.25 18.45
C HIS A 33 -19.60 4.19 19.65
N GLN A 34 -19.47 5.49 19.41
CA GLN A 34 -19.78 6.49 20.42
C GLN A 34 -21.30 6.59 20.57
N LEU A 35 -21.78 6.41 21.79
CA LEU A 35 -23.20 6.51 22.15
C LEU A 35 -23.40 7.64 23.16
N GLN A 36 -24.57 8.28 23.13
CA GLN A 36 -24.96 9.22 24.16
C GLN A 36 -25.14 8.48 25.50
N ARG A 37 -24.55 9.00 26.58
CA ARG A 37 -24.68 8.40 27.91
C ARG A 37 -26.16 8.31 28.30
N GLY A 38 -26.61 7.11 28.69
CA GLY A 38 -27.98 6.87 29.11
C GLY A 38 -28.94 6.50 27.97
N THR A 39 -28.47 6.47 26.71
CA THR A 39 -29.27 6.00 25.57
C THR A 39 -28.48 5.02 24.70
N ALA A 40 -29.14 4.45 23.69
CA ALA A 40 -28.50 3.62 22.66
C ALA A 40 -28.25 4.42 21.36
N ASP A 41 -28.31 5.75 21.42
CA ASP A 41 -28.26 6.62 20.24
C ASP A 41 -26.82 6.91 19.84
N ARG A 42 -26.53 6.81 18.54
CA ARG A 42 -25.19 7.04 17.97
C ARG A 42 -24.87 8.53 17.85
N ILE A 43 -23.65 8.90 18.22
CA ILE A 43 -23.10 10.24 18.00
C ILE A 43 -22.60 10.39 16.55
N ARG A 44 -22.91 11.54 15.93
CA ARG A 44 -22.37 11.93 14.62
C ARG A 44 -21.41 13.11 14.78
N ASN A 45 -20.30 13.06 14.08
CA ASN A 45 -19.32 14.15 14.03
C ASN A 45 -19.64 15.08 12.86
N ARG A 46 -19.56 16.40 13.10
CA ARG A 46 -19.64 17.44 12.06
C ARG A 46 -18.35 18.23 12.03
N ARG A 47 -17.91 18.64 10.85
CA ARG A 47 -16.74 19.50 10.67
C ARG A 47 -17.23 20.95 10.66
N VAL A 48 -16.68 21.78 11.53
CA VAL A 48 -17.07 23.18 11.69
C VAL A 48 -15.86 24.08 11.52
N ASN A 49 -16.03 25.22 10.86
CA ASN A 49 -14.97 26.21 10.71
C ASN A 49 -14.75 26.93 12.05
N GLU A 50 -13.50 26.95 12.52
CA GLU A 50 -13.14 27.44 13.86
C GLU A 50 -13.52 28.90 14.11
N ARG A 51 -13.34 29.78 13.12
CA ARG A 51 -13.63 31.21 13.26
C ARG A 51 -15.12 31.54 13.15
N THR A 52 -15.83 30.85 12.26
CA THR A 52 -17.23 31.21 11.92
C THR A 52 -18.27 30.34 12.62
N GLY A 53 -17.87 29.20 13.18
CA GLY A 53 -18.76 28.22 13.81
C GLY A 53 -19.72 27.51 12.83
N ARG A 54 -19.57 27.73 11.52
CA ARG A 54 -20.44 27.14 10.51
C ARG A 54 -19.96 25.75 10.11
N GLU A 55 -20.91 24.87 9.83
CA GLU A 55 -20.62 23.54 9.27
C GLU A 55 -20.00 23.68 7.89
N VAL A 56 -18.96 22.88 7.63
CA VAL A 56 -18.22 22.87 6.37
C VAL A 56 -18.43 21.52 5.68
N PRO A 57 -19.03 21.50 4.47
CA PRO A 57 -19.10 20.32 3.61
C PRO A 57 -17.72 19.73 3.33
N SER A 58 -17.64 18.42 3.08
CA SER A 58 -16.33 17.78 2.86
C SER A 58 -15.62 18.23 1.58
N GLU A 59 -16.38 18.68 0.58
CA GLU A 59 -15.88 19.22 -0.70
C GLU A 59 -15.20 20.59 -0.53
N ASP A 60 -15.59 21.37 0.47
CA ASP A 60 -15.02 22.69 0.76
C ASP A 60 -13.79 22.61 1.70
N ILE A 61 -13.28 21.40 1.98
CA ILE A 61 -12.18 21.18 2.92
C ILE A 61 -10.90 20.87 2.15
N VAL A 62 -9.98 21.82 2.19
CA VAL A 62 -8.62 21.73 1.66
C VAL A 62 -7.61 21.39 2.76
N LYS A 63 -6.37 21.04 2.38
CA LYS A 63 -5.29 20.85 3.36
C LYS A 63 -4.46 22.12 3.46
N GLY A 64 -4.05 22.47 4.67
CA GLY A 64 -3.13 23.58 4.93
C GLY A 64 -1.85 23.07 5.61
N TYR A 65 -0.70 23.63 5.25
CA TYR A 65 0.55 23.46 5.98
C TYR A 65 1.01 24.82 6.52
N GLU A 66 1.19 24.91 7.84
CA GLU A 66 1.62 26.14 8.50
C GLU A 66 3.13 26.33 8.32
N LEU A 67 3.55 27.43 7.69
CA LEU A 67 4.96 27.79 7.53
C LEU A 67 5.48 28.62 8.70
N ALA A 68 4.63 29.53 9.17
CA ALA A 68 4.84 30.42 10.29
C ALA A 68 3.48 30.67 10.95
N GLU A 69 3.48 31.19 12.17
CA GLU A 69 2.24 31.40 12.95
C GLU A 69 1.19 32.18 12.14
N GLY A 70 0.10 31.50 11.79
CA GLY A 70 -1.00 32.08 11.01
C GLY A 70 -0.80 32.13 9.49
N GLU A 71 0.35 31.73 8.97
CA GLU A 71 0.64 31.63 7.53
C GLU A 71 0.55 30.18 7.04
N TYR A 72 -0.45 29.91 6.19
CA TYR A 72 -0.71 28.58 5.66
C TYR A 72 -0.47 28.52 4.16
N ILE A 73 0.29 27.52 3.71
CA ILE A 73 0.21 27.05 2.32
C ILE A 73 -1.04 26.18 2.21
N VAL A 74 -1.98 26.62 1.39
CA VAL A 74 -3.14 25.80 1.01
C VAL A 74 -2.74 24.86 -0.11
N VAL A 75 -3.12 23.60 0.02
CA VAL A 75 -2.93 22.57 -1.00
C VAL A 75 -4.28 22.01 -1.37
N GLU A 76 -4.66 22.21 -2.62
CA GLU A 76 -5.91 21.71 -3.17
C GLU A 76 -5.88 20.18 -3.31
N PRO A 77 -7.03 19.49 -3.16
CA PRO A 77 -7.11 18.05 -3.40
C PRO A 77 -6.58 17.64 -4.79
N ASP A 78 -6.90 18.41 -5.83
CA ASP A 78 -6.47 18.15 -7.21
C ASP A 78 -4.96 18.38 -7.43
N GLU A 79 -4.31 19.23 -6.61
CA GLU A 79 -2.86 19.39 -6.64
C GLU A 79 -2.17 18.16 -6.06
N LEU A 80 -2.68 17.65 -4.93
CA LEU A 80 -2.17 16.41 -4.35
C LEU A 80 -2.35 15.23 -5.29
N ASP A 81 -3.49 15.14 -5.97
CA ASP A 81 -3.76 14.06 -6.93
C ASP A 81 -2.86 14.13 -8.17
N ARG A 82 -2.46 15.34 -8.61
CA ARG A 82 -1.49 15.52 -9.71
C ARG A 82 -0.06 15.13 -9.33
N ILE A 83 0.34 15.36 -8.08
CA ILE A 83 1.70 15.06 -7.58
C ILE A 83 1.79 13.60 -7.10
N ALA A 84 0.68 13.01 -6.70
CA ALA A 84 0.65 11.63 -6.23
C ALA A 84 1.27 10.71 -7.29
N PRO A 85 2.14 9.76 -6.88
CA PRO A 85 2.59 8.72 -7.80
C PRO A 85 1.33 8.08 -8.36
N GLY A 86 1.17 8.12 -9.68
CA GLY A 86 -0.10 7.87 -10.35
C GLY A 86 -0.77 6.57 -9.90
N ARG A 87 -2.06 6.40 -10.22
CA ARG A 87 -2.81 5.16 -9.96
C ARG A 87 -2.30 4.01 -10.84
N SER A 88 -1.04 3.61 -10.72
CA SER A 88 -0.52 2.41 -11.35
C SER A 88 -1.05 1.22 -10.57
N GLN A 89 -1.96 0.46 -11.18
CA GLN A 89 -2.35 -0.87 -10.72
C GLN A 89 -1.24 -1.89 -11.06
N THR A 90 0.01 -1.51 -10.82
CA THR A 90 1.17 -2.28 -11.24
C THR A 90 2.09 -2.46 -10.04
N ILE A 91 2.54 -3.70 -9.84
CA ILE A 91 3.66 -4.05 -8.97
C ILE A 91 4.84 -4.25 -9.90
N ASP A 92 5.74 -3.27 -9.94
CA ASP A 92 6.88 -3.28 -10.85
C ASP A 92 8.11 -3.81 -10.12
N ILE A 93 8.56 -5.02 -10.48
CA ILE A 93 9.75 -5.65 -9.93
C ILE A 93 10.96 -5.10 -10.69
N THR A 94 11.87 -4.46 -9.96
CA THR A 94 13.08 -3.88 -10.55
C THR A 94 14.27 -4.83 -10.45
N ASP A 95 14.37 -5.59 -9.35
CA ASP A 95 15.56 -6.38 -9.01
C ASP A 95 15.19 -7.67 -8.27
N PHE A 96 16.12 -8.63 -8.26
CA PHE A 96 16.02 -9.86 -7.47
C PHE A 96 17.26 -10.02 -6.59
N VAL A 97 17.07 -10.03 -5.27
CA VAL A 97 18.12 -10.13 -4.26
C VAL A 97 18.02 -11.44 -3.50
N GLU A 98 19.08 -11.86 -2.81
CA GLU A 98 19.03 -13.04 -1.94
C GLU A 98 18.08 -12.76 -0.78
N LEU A 99 17.24 -13.74 -0.41
CA LEU A 99 16.27 -13.53 0.66
C LEU A 99 16.97 -13.23 2.01
N ALA A 100 18.17 -13.78 2.22
CA ALA A 100 18.99 -13.57 3.40
C ALA A 100 19.48 -12.11 3.57
N ASP A 101 19.58 -11.34 2.48
CA ASP A 101 20.00 -9.94 2.52
C ASP A 101 18.91 -9.01 3.07
N ILE A 102 17.66 -9.47 3.15
CA ILE A 102 16.54 -8.67 3.64
C ILE A 102 16.29 -9.00 5.11
N GLU A 103 16.80 -8.14 6.00
CA GLU A 103 16.55 -8.30 7.42
C GLU A 103 15.04 -8.25 7.77
N PRO A 104 14.55 -9.14 8.66
CA PRO A 104 13.14 -9.20 9.02
C PRO A 104 12.52 -7.90 9.56
N VAL A 105 13.35 -6.99 10.06
CA VAL A 105 12.96 -5.69 10.61
C VAL A 105 12.38 -4.75 9.55
N TYR A 106 12.72 -4.92 8.28
CA TYR A 106 12.27 -4.04 7.19
C TYR A 106 10.83 -4.31 6.73
N PHE A 107 10.12 -5.17 7.44
CA PHE A 107 8.87 -5.69 6.99
C PHE A 107 7.69 -5.30 7.88
N ALA A 108 6.81 -4.41 7.40
CA ALA A 108 5.67 -3.92 8.17
C ALA A 108 4.39 -4.73 7.97
N ARG A 109 3.88 -4.84 6.73
CA ARG A 109 2.60 -5.53 6.43
C ARG A 109 2.76 -6.58 5.35
N THR A 110 2.17 -7.74 5.58
CA THR A 110 2.22 -8.89 4.67
C THR A 110 0.88 -9.09 3.96
N TYR A 111 0.93 -9.32 2.66
CA TYR A 111 -0.21 -9.64 1.81
C TYR A 111 0.08 -10.93 1.04
N TYR A 112 -0.94 -11.76 0.84
CA TYR A 112 -0.90 -12.86 -0.11
C TYR A 112 -1.14 -12.33 -1.52
N VAL A 113 -0.37 -12.82 -2.47
CA VAL A 113 -0.57 -12.59 -3.90
C VAL A 113 -1.22 -13.85 -4.48
N ALA A 114 -2.27 -13.69 -5.27
CA ALA A 114 -2.86 -14.81 -6.02
C ALA A 114 -3.19 -14.40 -7.46
N PRO A 115 -3.13 -15.32 -8.43
CA PRO A 115 -3.45 -15.03 -9.82
C PRO A 115 -4.92 -14.66 -9.98
N ARG A 116 -5.20 -13.67 -10.84
CA ARG A 116 -6.57 -13.24 -11.12
C ARG A 116 -7.22 -14.13 -12.19
N GLY A 117 -7.60 -15.35 -11.83
CA GLY A 117 -8.23 -16.31 -12.74
C GLY A 117 -7.34 -17.52 -13.03
N LYS A 118 -7.96 -18.59 -13.54
CA LYS A 118 -7.31 -19.88 -13.78
C LYS A 118 -6.33 -19.83 -14.96
N GLU A 119 -6.58 -18.94 -15.91
CA GLU A 119 -5.77 -18.68 -17.09
C GLU A 119 -4.37 -18.14 -16.74
N HIS A 120 -4.23 -17.50 -15.58
CA HIS A 120 -2.96 -16.91 -15.13
C HIS A 120 -2.21 -17.78 -14.12
N THR A 121 -2.81 -18.89 -13.67
CA THR A 121 -2.20 -19.81 -12.70
C THR A 121 -0.85 -20.35 -13.16
N LYS A 122 -0.72 -20.74 -14.43
CA LYS A 122 0.55 -21.31 -14.94
C LYS A 122 1.72 -20.33 -14.89
N VAL A 123 1.47 -19.06 -15.23
CA VAL A 123 2.51 -18.01 -15.22
C VAL A 123 2.84 -17.61 -13.78
N TYR A 124 1.84 -17.57 -12.90
CA TYR A 124 2.04 -17.37 -11.47
C TYR A 124 2.90 -18.47 -10.83
N GLU A 125 2.60 -19.73 -11.11
CA GLU A 125 3.39 -20.86 -10.60
C GLU A 125 4.82 -20.85 -11.14
N LEU A 126 5.03 -20.43 -12.40
CA LEU A 126 6.38 -20.29 -12.95
C LEU A 126 7.20 -19.22 -12.19
N LEU A 127 6.61 -18.06 -11.90
CA LEU A 127 7.26 -17.02 -11.10
C LEU A 127 7.55 -17.51 -9.68
N ARG A 128 6.58 -18.21 -9.07
CA ARG A 128 6.74 -18.79 -7.73
C ARG A 128 7.90 -19.80 -7.71
N ALA A 129 7.89 -20.77 -8.62
CA ALA A 129 8.94 -21.78 -8.73
C ALA A 129 10.32 -21.13 -8.98
N ALA A 130 10.40 -20.15 -9.88
CA ALA A 130 11.67 -19.46 -10.15
C ALA A 130 12.23 -18.72 -8.92
N LEU A 131 11.37 -18.07 -8.12
CA LEU A 131 11.78 -17.42 -6.88
C LEU A 131 12.18 -18.42 -5.80
N GLU A 132 11.47 -19.55 -5.70
CA GLU A 132 11.73 -20.62 -4.74
C GLU A 132 13.04 -21.35 -5.05
N ASP A 133 13.24 -21.76 -6.31
CA ASP A 133 14.43 -22.47 -6.78
C ASP A 133 15.70 -21.61 -6.68
N SER A 134 15.56 -20.29 -6.80
CA SER A 134 16.70 -19.35 -6.72
C SER A 134 16.94 -18.78 -5.33
N ASP A 135 16.07 -19.06 -4.35
CA ASP A 135 16.07 -18.47 -2.99
C ASP A 135 16.16 -16.93 -3.01
N LYS A 136 15.45 -16.31 -3.96
CA LYS A 136 15.46 -14.86 -4.16
C LYS A 136 14.16 -14.19 -3.77
N ALA A 137 14.27 -12.91 -3.45
CA ALA A 137 13.15 -11.98 -3.32
C ALA A 137 13.18 -10.95 -4.45
N GLY A 138 12.04 -10.73 -5.10
CA GLY A 138 11.87 -9.63 -6.05
C GLY A 138 11.61 -8.31 -5.31
N ILE A 139 12.49 -7.33 -5.50
CA ILE A 139 12.27 -5.97 -5.03
C ILE A 139 11.36 -5.25 -6.00
N ALA A 140 10.24 -4.74 -5.50
CA ALA A 140 9.25 -4.09 -6.33
C ALA A 140 8.71 -2.80 -5.73
N THR A 141 8.11 -1.98 -6.57
CA THR A 141 7.33 -0.84 -6.10
C THR A 141 5.91 -0.89 -6.63
N PHE A 142 4.97 -0.42 -5.82
CA PHE A 142 3.56 -0.35 -6.21
C PHE A 142 2.83 0.76 -5.46
N VAL A 143 1.68 1.18 -5.99
CA VAL A 143 0.86 2.24 -5.39
C VAL A 143 -0.42 1.66 -4.83
N MET A 144 -0.67 1.91 -3.53
CA MET A 144 -1.92 1.55 -2.86
C MET A 144 -2.40 2.72 -2.01
N ARG A 145 -3.69 3.08 -2.13
CA ARG A 145 -4.32 4.16 -1.35
C ARG A 145 -3.53 5.49 -1.42
N GLY A 146 -3.04 5.84 -2.61
CA GLY A 146 -2.32 7.09 -2.86
C GLY A 146 -0.89 7.15 -2.31
N LYS A 147 -0.34 6.03 -1.83
CA LYS A 147 1.05 5.94 -1.38
C LYS A 147 1.80 4.89 -2.20
N GLN A 148 2.99 5.25 -2.66
CA GLN A 148 3.93 4.29 -3.23
C GLN A 148 4.66 3.57 -2.10
N TYR A 149 4.78 2.26 -2.25
CA TYR A 149 5.48 1.40 -1.31
C TYR A 149 6.61 0.66 -2.01
N LEU A 150 7.73 0.53 -1.31
CA LEU A 150 8.79 -0.41 -1.64
C LEU A 150 8.48 -1.73 -0.93
N THR A 151 8.48 -2.82 -1.69
CA THR A 151 8.07 -4.15 -1.23
C THR A 151 9.07 -5.21 -1.65
N ALA A 152 9.12 -6.29 -0.89
CA ALA A 152 9.71 -7.55 -1.33
C ALA A 152 8.60 -8.53 -1.70
N LEU A 153 8.67 -9.10 -2.89
CA LEU A 153 7.91 -10.25 -3.34
C LEU A 153 8.75 -11.50 -3.09
N ARG A 154 8.29 -12.39 -2.23
CA ARG A 154 9.01 -13.64 -1.92
C ARG A 154 8.06 -14.82 -1.86
N THR A 155 8.60 -16.02 -1.97
CA THR A 155 7.86 -17.24 -1.66
C THR A 155 7.81 -17.48 -0.14
N GLY A 156 6.81 -18.22 0.31
CA GLY A 156 6.78 -18.81 1.64
C GLY A 156 5.64 -19.81 1.75
N GLY A 157 5.97 -21.06 2.07
CA GLY A 157 5.02 -22.17 1.86
C GLY A 157 4.50 -22.17 0.41
N ASP A 158 3.21 -22.42 0.22
CA ASP A 158 2.59 -22.52 -1.11
C ASP A 158 2.22 -21.17 -1.76
N HIS A 159 2.64 -20.03 -1.19
CA HIS A 159 2.13 -18.71 -1.59
C HIS A 159 3.21 -17.65 -1.81
N LEU A 160 2.91 -16.72 -2.72
CA LEU A 160 3.67 -15.48 -2.85
C LEU A 160 3.22 -14.49 -1.79
N PHE A 161 4.20 -13.95 -1.08
CA PHE A 161 4.02 -12.90 -0.11
C PHE A 161 4.55 -11.58 -0.66
N HIS A 162 3.74 -10.56 -0.49
CA HIS A 162 4.15 -9.17 -0.66
C HIS A 162 4.32 -8.56 0.73
N ARG A 163 5.53 -8.12 1.07
CA ARG A 163 5.79 -7.46 2.36
C ARG A 163 6.22 -6.01 2.17
N CYS A 164 5.30 -5.13 2.58
CA CYS A 164 5.41 -3.68 2.49
C CYS A 164 6.19 -3.13 3.68
N GLY A 165 7.17 -2.25 3.45
CA GLY A 165 7.75 -1.45 4.55
C GLY A 165 9.24 -1.17 4.54
N ILE A 166 9.93 -1.22 3.39
CA ILE A 166 11.34 -0.79 3.37
C ILE A 166 11.41 0.73 3.58
N PRO A 167 12.14 1.23 4.59
CA PRO A 167 12.23 2.65 4.87
C PRO A 167 12.75 3.47 3.69
N TRP A 168 12.27 4.70 3.55
CA TRP A 168 12.57 5.57 2.40
C TRP A 168 14.07 5.89 2.22
N TRP A 169 14.88 5.81 3.28
CA TRP A 169 16.33 6.08 3.24
C TRP A 169 17.17 4.97 2.59
N LEU A 170 16.64 3.75 2.43
CA LEU A 170 17.34 2.67 1.70
C LEU A 170 17.36 2.93 0.18
N ARG A 171 16.53 3.83 -0.33
CA ARG A 171 16.46 4.19 -1.76
C ARG A 171 17.71 4.94 -2.24
N SER A 172 18.44 5.58 -1.33
CA SER A 172 19.65 6.36 -1.62
C SER A 172 20.94 5.54 -1.62
N SER A 173 21.01 4.47 -0.84
CA SER A 173 22.23 3.63 -0.72
C SER A 173 22.39 2.65 -1.89
N ALA A 174 21.30 2.20 -2.52
CA ALA A 174 21.37 1.29 -3.66
C ALA A 174 21.87 1.94 -4.97
N ARG A 175 21.80 3.28 -5.10
CA ARG A 175 22.40 4.00 -6.24
C ARG A 175 23.89 4.30 -6.07
N ALA A 176 24.45 4.12 -4.88
CA ALA A 176 25.86 4.40 -4.60
C ALA A 176 26.77 3.17 -4.77
N ALA A 177 26.20 1.99 -5.04
CA ALA A 177 26.92 0.72 -5.17
C ALA A 177 26.88 0.14 -6.59
N MET A 178 26.63 0.97 -7.60
CA MET A 178 26.61 0.59 -9.02
C MET A 178 27.54 1.49 -9.83
#